data_AF-A0A4Q2XC68-F1
#
_entry.id   AF-A0A4Q2XC68-F1
#
_cell.length_a   1.000
_cell.length_b   1.000
_cell.length_c   1.000
_cell.angle_alpha   90.00
_cell.angle_beta   90.00
_cell.angle_gamma   90.00
#
_symmetry.space_group_name_H-M   'P 1'
#
loop_
_entity.id
_entity.type
_entity.pdbx_description
1 polymer ?
#
loop_
_entity_poly.entity_id
_entity_poly.type
_entity_poly.pdbx_seq_one_letter_code
_entity_poly.pdbx_strand_id
1 'polypeptide(L)'
;MERRSLIQISLLLFFSCLAIPCSRAEGSNPTPPLFQRVAIIGASVSAGFCSDEFLGGPRTPEYRLANYFSEALTCDHEPIVSRADKTFFTRAKESLEQQITETLEAKPSLVIGLDSLFWCCYGSRLSPAQRLELFEFGLKQLDRIEQPLVVGDLPDARHSIGKILSAEQVPSPEVLMKCNGRLKEWAAGKKNVALFPFATMMSAAVSRQPLELGGRTWDKDLAGTLLQRDLLHPSPLGLSAIAVGTLDAIGTIAVPPIPQTLYHRDLDAVTKGAVALGVKQSQERAAAEKRKAEQGAPVPAN
;
A
#
# COMPACT_ATOMS: atom_id res chain seq x y z
N MET A 1 -17.47 91.47 4.66
CA MET A 1 -16.08 91.78 4.29
C MET A 1 -15.21 91.24 5.41
N GLU A 2 -14.76 89.99 5.35
CA GLU A 2 -13.71 89.48 6.24
C GLU A 2 -13.09 88.20 5.66
N ARG A 3 -11.82 87.99 6.00
CA ARG A 3 -10.79 87.32 5.20
C ARG A 3 -10.70 85.82 5.46
N ARG A 4 -10.28 85.12 4.42
CA ARG A 4 -9.79 83.73 4.38
C ARG A 4 -8.53 83.55 5.24
N SER A 5 -8.36 82.38 5.84
CA SER A 5 -7.04 81.80 6.12
C SER A 5 -7.08 80.29 5.90
N LEU A 6 -6.26 79.81 4.96
CA LEU A 6 -6.06 78.41 4.58
C LEU A 6 -4.80 77.91 5.30
N ILE A 7 -4.93 76.83 6.07
CA ILE A 7 -3.80 76.11 6.68
C ILE A 7 -3.41 74.96 5.74
N GLN A 8 -2.17 74.98 5.26
CA GLN A 8 -1.55 73.91 4.48
C GLN A 8 -0.88 72.92 5.45
N ILE A 9 -1.28 71.64 5.42
CA ILE A 9 -0.62 70.55 6.14
C ILE A 9 0.13 69.71 5.10
N SER A 10 1.46 69.69 5.19
CA SER A 10 2.33 68.83 4.39
C SER A 10 2.35 67.41 4.98
N LEU A 11 1.94 66.42 4.19
CA LEU A 11 2.03 65.00 4.52
C LEU A 11 3.39 64.44 4.05
N LEU A 12 4.23 63.99 4.98
CA LEU A 12 5.45 63.24 4.71
C LEU A 12 5.15 61.74 4.80
N LEU A 13 5.21 61.03 3.67
CA LEU A 13 5.09 59.57 3.59
C LEU A 13 6.46 58.92 3.77
N PHE A 14 6.67 58.24 4.90
CA PHE A 14 7.78 57.32 5.12
C PHE A 14 7.42 55.93 4.56
N PHE A 15 8.02 55.55 3.44
CA PHE A 15 8.00 54.17 2.96
C PHE A 15 9.08 53.36 3.69
N SER A 16 8.69 52.52 4.65
CA SER A 16 9.56 51.48 5.21
C SER A 16 9.49 50.24 4.31
N CYS A 17 10.58 49.94 3.60
CA CYS A 17 10.78 48.65 2.94
C CYS A 17 10.95 47.56 4.01
N LEU A 18 9.86 46.86 4.33
CA LEU A 18 9.95 45.57 5.02
C LEU A 18 10.54 44.54 4.04
N ALA A 19 11.81 44.19 4.25
CA ALA A 19 12.41 43.05 3.60
C ALA A 19 11.69 41.79 4.09
N ILE A 20 10.88 41.20 3.22
CA ILE A 20 10.30 39.87 3.44
C ILE A 20 11.48 38.89 3.43
N PRO A 21 11.75 38.15 4.51
CA PRO A 21 12.72 37.07 4.46
C PRO A 21 12.22 36.04 3.45
N CYS A 22 12.95 35.91 2.35
CA CYS A 22 12.80 34.82 1.40
C CYS A 22 13.08 33.52 2.18
N SER A 23 12.02 32.86 2.64
CA SER A 23 12.13 31.54 3.22
C SER A 23 12.68 30.62 2.13
N ARG A 24 13.84 30.03 2.42
CA ARG A 24 14.51 29.03 1.61
C ARG A 24 13.54 27.86 1.41
N ALA A 25 12.94 27.74 0.22
CA ALA A 25 12.37 26.49 -0.22
C ALA A 25 13.54 25.51 -0.38
N GLU A 26 13.80 24.70 0.66
CA GLU A 26 14.67 23.55 0.51
C GLU A 26 14.02 22.62 -0.52
N GLY A 27 14.76 22.39 -1.60
CA GLY A 27 14.26 21.77 -2.82
C GLY A 27 13.72 20.38 -2.55
N SER A 28 12.41 20.21 -2.71
CA SER A 28 11.83 18.89 -2.88
C SER A 28 12.31 18.33 -4.21
N ASN A 29 12.78 17.08 -4.20
CA ASN A 29 13.14 16.40 -5.44
C ASN A 29 11.85 16.24 -6.27
N PRO A 30 11.85 16.63 -7.56
CA PRO A 30 10.67 16.50 -8.40
C PRO A 30 10.19 15.05 -8.45
N THR A 31 8.88 14.85 -8.29
CA THR A 31 8.24 13.53 -8.36
C THR A 31 8.60 12.81 -9.67
N PRO A 32 9.23 11.62 -9.62
CA PRO A 32 9.38 10.80 -10.81
C PRO A 32 8.02 10.47 -11.39
N PRO A 33 7.83 10.49 -12.74
CA PRO A 33 6.54 10.17 -13.35
C PRO A 33 5.94 8.83 -12.90
N LEU A 34 6.81 7.87 -12.58
CA LEU A 34 6.45 6.55 -12.07
C LEU A 34 5.66 6.59 -10.75
N PHE A 35 5.98 7.53 -9.85
CA PHE A 35 5.34 7.64 -8.53
C PHE A 35 4.25 8.71 -8.49
N GLN A 36 3.89 9.31 -9.62
CA GLN A 36 2.89 10.37 -9.64
C GLN A 36 1.51 9.89 -9.21
N ARG A 37 1.04 8.74 -9.69
CA ARG A 37 -0.29 8.17 -9.41
C ARG A 37 -0.18 6.68 -9.09
N VAL A 38 0.30 6.38 -7.88
CA VAL A 38 0.42 5.00 -7.42
C VAL A 38 -0.95 4.45 -7.00
N ALA A 39 -1.31 3.30 -7.56
CA ALA A 39 -2.50 2.55 -7.18
C ALA A 39 -2.13 1.23 -6.51
N ILE A 40 -2.85 0.87 -5.44
CA ILE A 40 -2.72 -0.42 -4.77
C ILE A 40 -4.01 -1.22 -4.94
N ILE A 41 -3.90 -2.45 -5.43
CA ILE A 41 -4.98 -3.43 -5.51
C ILE A 41 -4.62 -4.64 -4.65
N GLY A 42 -5.62 -5.43 -4.28
CA GLY A 42 -5.43 -6.71 -3.62
C GLY A 42 -6.37 -6.93 -2.46
N ALA A 43 -5.89 -7.73 -1.51
CA ALA A 43 -6.69 -8.31 -0.45
C ALA A 43 -6.25 -7.77 0.93
N SER A 44 -6.26 -8.62 1.94
CA SER A 44 -6.07 -8.26 3.34
C SER A 44 -4.65 -7.77 3.68
N VAL A 45 -3.61 -8.22 2.99
CA VAL A 45 -2.24 -7.71 3.20
C VAL A 45 -2.17 -6.25 2.77
N SER A 46 -2.69 -5.95 1.58
CA SER A 46 -2.69 -4.59 1.04
C SER A 46 -3.68 -3.65 1.75
N ALA A 47 -4.85 -4.17 2.14
CA ALA A 47 -5.91 -3.42 2.82
C ALA A 47 -5.61 -3.11 4.30
N GLY A 48 -4.58 -3.73 4.87
CA GLY A 48 -4.13 -3.50 6.23
C GLY A 48 -4.87 -4.31 7.29
N PHE A 49 -4.90 -5.62 7.13
CA PHE A 49 -5.46 -6.52 8.12
C PHE A 49 -4.68 -6.48 9.45
N CYS A 50 -5.44 -6.40 10.55
CA CYS A 50 -4.92 -6.47 11.91
C CYS A 50 -5.55 -7.68 12.63
N SER A 51 -4.73 -8.63 13.07
CA SER A 51 -5.19 -9.86 13.73
C SER A 51 -5.84 -9.64 15.10
N ASP A 52 -5.72 -8.45 15.69
CA ASP A 52 -6.45 -8.06 16.90
C ASP A 52 -7.81 -7.43 16.60
N GLU A 53 -8.05 -7.03 15.36
CA GLU A 53 -9.25 -6.33 14.90
C GLU A 53 -9.78 -6.97 13.62
N PHE A 54 -10.19 -8.24 13.70
CA PHE A 54 -10.59 -9.05 12.54
C PHE A 54 -11.67 -8.37 11.65
N LEU A 55 -12.65 -7.71 12.27
CA LEU A 55 -13.73 -6.97 11.58
C LEU A 55 -13.34 -5.51 11.24
N GLY A 56 -12.10 -5.12 11.52
CA GLY A 56 -11.62 -3.75 11.50
C GLY A 56 -11.80 -3.06 12.84
N GLY A 57 -11.04 -1.99 13.02
CA GLY A 57 -11.07 -1.16 14.23
C GLY A 57 -10.09 0.02 14.12
N PRO A 58 -9.89 0.75 15.22
CA PRO A 58 -9.02 1.92 15.27
C PRO A 58 -7.56 1.66 14.89
N ARG A 59 -7.02 0.45 15.09
CA ARG A 59 -5.64 0.12 14.71
C ARG A 59 -5.50 -0.34 13.26
N THR A 60 -6.58 -0.80 12.64
CA THR A 60 -6.55 -1.33 11.26
C THR A 60 -5.89 -0.37 10.25
N PRO A 61 -6.13 0.96 10.29
CA PRO A 61 -5.40 1.90 9.43
C PRO A 61 -3.87 1.89 9.57
N GLU A 62 -3.33 1.50 10.73
CA GLU A 62 -1.89 1.38 10.99
C GLU A 62 -1.22 0.27 10.18
N TYR A 63 -1.99 -0.65 9.60
CA TYR A 63 -1.50 -1.80 8.83
C TYR A 63 -1.64 -1.62 7.32
N ARG A 64 -2.20 -0.50 6.84
CA ARG A 64 -2.42 -0.28 5.39
C ARG A 64 -1.10 -0.17 4.65
N LEU A 65 -0.88 -1.03 3.65
CA LEU A 65 0.34 -1.03 2.84
C LEU A 65 0.62 0.34 2.20
N ALA A 66 -0.44 1.08 1.82
CA ALA A 66 -0.32 2.44 1.28
C ALA A 66 0.47 3.38 2.20
N ASN A 67 0.31 3.28 3.52
CA ASN A 67 1.05 4.12 4.46
C ASN A 67 2.54 3.77 4.44
N TYR A 68 2.88 2.47 4.46
CA TYR A 68 4.28 2.03 4.45
C TYR A 68 4.98 2.33 3.13
N PHE A 69 4.28 2.20 2.00
CA PHE A 69 4.85 2.55 0.71
C PHE A 69 5.06 4.07 0.58
N SER A 70 4.08 4.87 1.04
CA SER A 70 4.20 6.34 1.08
C SER A 70 5.41 6.77 1.91
N GLU A 71 5.58 6.21 3.10
CA GLU A 71 6.65 6.58 4.03
C GLU A 71 8.02 6.04 3.61
N ALA A 72 8.06 5.03 2.73
CA ALA A 72 9.32 4.59 2.15
C ALA A 72 9.83 5.56 1.07
N LEU A 73 8.94 6.29 0.38
CA LEU A 73 9.30 7.27 -0.63
C LEU A 73 9.81 8.57 0.02
N THR A 74 10.88 9.13 -0.53
CA THR A 74 11.44 10.43 -0.09
C THR A 74 11.20 11.55 -1.11
N CYS A 75 10.67 11.21 -2.29
CA CYS A 75 10.22 12.19 -3.27
C CYS A 75 8.79 12.62 -2.98
N ASP A 76 8.42 13.81 -3.44
CA ASP A 76 7.01 14.20 -3.48
C ASP A 76 6.22 13.18 -4.31
N HIS A 77 4.99 12.88 -3.91
CA HIS A 77 4.08 12.03 -4.67
C HIS A 77 2.62 12.39 -4.33
N GLU A 78 1.68 12.11 -5.24
CA GLU A 78 0.27 12.26 -4.91
C GLU A 78 -0.15 11.21 -3.86
N PRO A 79 -1.25 11.44 -3.11
CA PRO A 79 -1.77 10.43 -2.19
C PRO A 79 -1.98 9.09 -2.89
N ILE A 80 -1.42 8.03 -2.29
CA ILE A 80 -1.53 6.67 -2.85
C ILE A 80 -2.99 6.22 -2.78
N VAL A 81 -3.51 5.78 -3.93
CA VAL A 81 -4.89 5.35 -4.05
C VAL A 81 -4.96 3.85 -3.84
N SER A 82 -5.59 3.40 -2.76
CA SER A 82 -5.84 1.98 -2.53
C SER A 82 -7.27 1.59 -2.91
N ARG A 83 -7.39 0.48 -3.63
CA ARG A 83 -8.62 -0.28 -3.89
C ARG A 83 -8.62 -1.63 -3.19
N ALA A 84 -7.56 -1.96 -2.46
CA ALA A 84 -7.45 -3.22 -1.75
C ALA A 84 -8.58 -3.38 -0.73
N ASP A 85 -9.10 -4.61 -0.62
CA ASP A 85 -10.24 -4.93 0.23
C ASP A 85 -9.97 -6.15 1.10
N LYS A 86 -10.23 -6.01 2.40
CA LYS A 86 -10.13 -7.12 3.36
C LYS A 86 -11.21 -8.19 3.12
N THR A 87 -12.31 -7.86 2.44
CA THR A 87 -13.39 -8.79 2.11
C THR A 87 -13.26 -9.42 0.72
N PHE A 88 -12.14 -9.21 0.02
CA PHE A 88 -11.85 -9.76 -1.31
C PHE A 88 -12.15 -11.26 -1.45
N PHE A 89 -11.89 -12.03 -0.38
CA PHE A 89 -12.10 -13.47 -0.33
C PHE A 89 -13.55 -13.90 -0.55
N THR A 90 -14.52 -13.01 -0.31
CA THR A 90 -15.95 -13.32 -0.42
C THR A 90 -16.40 -13.50 -1.86
N ARG A 91 -15.81 -12.73 -2.78
CA ARG A 91 -16.14 -12.66 -4.21
C ARG A 91 -14.89 -12.36 -5.02
N ALA A 92 -13.94 -13.30 -5.04
CA ALA A 92 -12.59 -13.05 -5.55
C ALA A 92 -12.56 -12.59 -7.03
N LYS A 93 -13.39 -13.17 -7.90
CA LYS A 93 -13.45 -12.79 -9.33
C LYS A 93 -13.94 -11.36 -9.48
N GLU A 94 -15.10 -11.06 -8.89
CA GLU A 94 -15.74 -9.76 -9.01
C GLU A 94 -14.94 -8.66 -8.32
N SER A 95 -14.34 -8.96 -7.16
CA SER A 95 -13.48 -8.02 -6.45
C SER A 95 -12.26 -7.66 -7.29
N LEU A 96 -11.58 -8.65 -7.91
CA LEU A 96 -10.43 -8.37 -8.76
C LEU A 96 -10.83 -7.55 -9.99
N GLU A 97 -11.89 -7.96 -10.69
CA GLU A 97 -12.37 -7.28 -11.90
C GLU A 97 -12.77 -5.82 -11.60
N GLN A 98 -13.46 -5.58 -10.48
CA GLN A 98 -13.84 -4.25 -10.04
C GLN A 98 -12.61 -3.41 -9.69
N GLN A 99 -11.70 -3.93 -8.85
CA GLN A 99 -10.49 -3.20 -8.46
C GLN A 99 -9.63 -2.84 -9.68
N ILE A 100 -9.50 -3.74 -10.67
CA ILE A 100 -8.76 -3.47 -11.90
C ILE A 100 -9.46 -2.37 -12.72
N THR A 101 -10.77 -2.47 -12.89
CA THR A 101 -11.54 -1.49 -13.68
C THR A 101 -11.43 -0.09 -13.06
N GLU A 102 -11.70 0.04 -11.77
CA GLU A 102 -11.60 1.31 -11.04
C GLU A 102 -10.16 1.86 -11.00
N THR A 103 -9.16 0.96 -10.95
CA THR A 103 -7.75 1.36 -11.00
C THR A 103 -7.42 1.95 -12.36
N LEU A 104 -7.79 1.28 -13.45
CA LEU A 104 -7.51 1.77 -14.81
C LEU A 104 -8.22 3.09 -15.12
N GLU A 105 -9.45 3.28 -14.63
CA GLU A 105 -10.18 4.55 -14.73
C GLU A 105 -9.43 5.72 -14.08
N ALA A 106 -8.71 5.45 -12.98
CA ALA A 106 -7.88 6.44 -12.30
C ALA A 106 -6.54 6.74 -13.00
N LYS A 107 -6.23 6.06 -14.13
CA LYS A 107 -5.03 6.27 -14.96
C LYS A 107 -3.73 6.26 -14.15
N PRO A 108 -3.38 5.14 -13.51
CA PRO A 108 -2.24 5.07 -12.61
C PRO A 108 -0.94 5.27 -13.39
N SER A 109 0.15 5.60 -12.69
CA SER A 109 1.52 5.54 -13.21
C SER A 109 2.24 4.27 -12.79
N LEU A 110 1.78 3.64 -11.70
CA LEU A 110 2.31 2.42 -11.11
C LEU A 110 1.16 1.68 -10.43
N VAL A 111 1.08 0.35 -10.60
CA VAL A 111 0.15 -0.51 -9.88
C VAL A 111 0.92 -1.49 -8.99
N ILE A 112 0.49 -1.61 -7.74
CA ILE A 112 1.02 -2.58 -6.78
C ILE A 112 -0.12 -3.53 -6.43
N GLY A 113 0.01 -4.80 -6.80
CA GLY A 113 -1.00 -5.83 -6.63
C GLY A 113 -0.46 -7.06 -5.93
N LEU A 114 0.22 -6.87 -4.79
CA LEU A 114 1.04 -7.91 -4.17
C LEU A 114 0.24 -9.17 -3.80
N ASP A 115 -0.94 -9.02 -3.20
CA ASP A 115 -1.80 -10.11 -2.78
C ASP A 115 -3.06 -10.26 -3.65
N SER A 116 -3.05 -9.64 -4.84
CA SER A 116 -4.21 -9.60 -5.75
C SER A 116 -4.60 -10.97 -6.33
N LEU A 117 -3.64 -11.90 -6.45
CA LEU A 117 -3.87 -13.25 -6.95
C LEU A 117 -4.11 -14.29 -5.83
N PHE A 118 -3.98 -13.91 -4.55
CA PHE A 118 -4.05 -14.88 -3.44
C PHE A 118 -5.36 -15.67 -3.48
N TRP A 119 -6.50 -14.97 -3.45
CA TRP A 119 -7.83 -15.58 -3.52
C TRP A 119 -8.23 -16.06 -4.92
N CYS A 120 -7.36 -15.90 -5.92
CA CYS A 120 -7.52 -16.57 -7.21
C CYS A 120 -6.99 -18.02 -7.20
N CYS A 121 -6.30 -18.45 -6.13
CA CYS A 121 -5.84 -19.82 -5.94
C CYS A 121 -6.33 -20.41 -4.60
N TYR A 122 -6.40 -19.60 -3.56
CA TYR A 122 -6.98 -19.93 -2.27
C TYR A 122 -8.51 -19.83 -2.30
N GLY A 123 -9.18 -20.54 -1.39
CA GLY A 123 -10.64 -20.54 -1.30
C GLY A 123 -11.22 -21.92 -0.97
N SER A 124 -12.38 -21.94 -0.32
CA SER A 124 -13.07 -23.17 0.06
C SER A 124 -13.78 -23.81 -1.13
N ARG A 125 -13.97 -25.13 -1.09
CA ARG A 125 -14.77 -25.90 -2.07
C ARG A 125 -14.27 -25.80 -3.53
N LEU A 126 -12.99 -25.50 -3.73
CA LEU A 126 -12.36 -25.50 -5.05
C LEU A 126 -11.54 -26.78 -5.26
N SER A 127 -11.86 -27.51 -6.31
CA SER A 127 -11.00 -28.58 -6.84
C SER A 127 -9.68 -28.01 -7.37
N PRO A 128 -8.61 -28.82 -7.48
CA PRO A 128 -7.35 -28.38 -8.08
C PRO A 128 -7.50 -27.73 -9.46
N ALA A 129 -8.36 -28.28 -10.33
CA ALA A 129 -8.60 -27.72 -11.66
C ALA A 129 -9.28 -26.32 -11.60
N GLN A 130 -10.27 -26.15 -10.72
CA GLN A 130 -10.94 -24.86 -10.52
C GLN A 130 -9.99 -23.80 -9.96
N ARG A 131 -9.03 -24.17 -9.11
CA ARG A 131 -8.00 -23.25 -8.61
C ARG A 131 -7.09 -22.76 -9.74
N LEU A 132 -6.66 -23.66 -10.63
CA LEU A 132 -5.85 -23.29 -11.79
C LEU A 132 -6.63 -22.40 -12.76
N GLU A 133 -7.91 -22.70 -13.02
CA GLU A 133 -8.79 -21.89 -13.87
C GLU A 133 -8.99 -20.49 -13.29
N LEU A 134 -9.28 -20.39 -11.99
CA LEU A 134 -9.44 -19.11 -11.31
C LEU A 134 -8.13 -18.30 -11.29
N PHE A 135 -6.99 -18.98 -11.18
CA PHE A 135 -5.68 -18.34 -11.24
C PHE A 135 -5.41 -17.76 -12.64
N GLU A 136 -5.71 -18.51 -13.71
CA GLU A 136 -5.62 -17.99 -15.09
C GLU A 136 -6.57 -16.80 -15.32
N PHE A 137 -7.78 -16.83 -14.75
CA PHE A 137 -8.66 -15.66 -14.76
C PHE A 137 -7.97 -14.45 -14.12
N GLY A 138 -7.33 -14.63 -12.96
CA GLY A 138 -6.59 -13.57 -12.28
C GLY A 138 -5.47 -12.98 -13.15
N LEU A 139 -4.66 -13.83 -13.80
CA LEU A 139 -3.61 -13.38 -14.72
C LEU A 139 -4.18 -12.58 -15.90
N LYS A 140 -5.31 -13.02 -16.49
CA LYS A 140 -5.99 -12.26 -17.56
C LYS A 140 -6.52 -10.91 -17.11
N GLN A 141 -6.92 -10.76 -15.84
CA GLN A 141 -7.29 -9.46 -15.30
C GLN A 141 -6.08 -8.54 -15.17
N LEU A 142 -4.95 -9.07 -14.70
CA LEU A 142 -3.69 -8.32 -14.60
C LEU A 142 -3.12 -7.93 -15.97
N ASP A 143 -3.35 -8.74 -17.02
CA ASP A 143 -2.96 -8.41 -18.41
C ASP A 143 -3.58 -7.11 -18.93
N ARG A 144 -4.66 -6.62 -18.32
CA ARG A 144 -5.28 -5.33 -18.66
C ARG A 144 -4.45 -4.12 -18.20
N ILE A 145 -3.45 -4.32 -17.34
CA ILE A 145 -2.58 -3.26 -16.82
C ILE A 145 -1.35 -3.12 -17.72
N GLU A 146 -1.29 -2.01 -18.46
CA GLU A 146 -0.13 -1.67 -19.31
C GLU A 146 0.97 -0.91 -18.55
N GLN A 147 0.63 -0.33 -17.39
CA GLN A 147 1.56 0.38 -16.53
C GLN A 147 2.56 -0.58 -15.86
N PRO A 148 3.67 -0.07 -15.30
CA PRO A 148 4.49 -0.81 -14.35
C PRO A 148 3.63 -1.45 -13.26
N LEU A 149 3.83 -2.75 -13.05
CA LEU A 149 3.04 -3.57 -12.16
C LEU A 149 3.96 -4.45 -11.30
N VAL A 150 3.76 -4.41 -9.99
CA VAL A 150 4.38 -5.38 -9.06
C VAL A 150 3.31 -6.34 -8.53
N VAL A 151 3.54 -7.64 -8.66
CA VAL A 151 2.63 -8.70 -8.22
C VAL A 151 3.38 -9.68 -7.33
N GLY A 152 2.77 -10.11 -6.23
CA GLY A 152 3.36 -11.11 -5.36
C GLY A 152 3.11 -12.52 -5.88
N ASP A 153 4.09 -13.40 -5.67
CA ASP A 153 3.87 -14.83 -5.81
C ASP A 153 2.99 -15.38 -4.68
N LEU A 154 2.50 -16.61 -4.84
CA LEU A 154 1.63 -17.26 -3.88
C LEU A 154 2.47 -17.94 -2.79
N PRO A 155 2.37 -17.50 -1.52
CA PRO A 155 3.08 -18.18 -0.45
C PRO A 155 2.37 -19.47 -0.03
N ASP A 156 3.05 -20.30 0.77
CA ASP A 156 2.44 -21.45 1.44
C ASP A 156 1.88 -21.03 2.81
N ALA A 157 0.58 -20.79 2.85
CA ALA A 157 -0.10 -20.27 4.05
C ALA A 157 -0.61 -21.38 4.98
N ARG A 158 -0.16 -22.65 4.87
CA ARG A 158 -0.68 -23.75 5.69
C ARG A 158 -0.54 -23.53 7.20
N HIS A 159 0.45 -22.75 7.63
CA HIS A 159 0.70 -22.45 9.04
C HIS A 159 -0.35 -21.51 9.67
N SER A 160 -1.23 -20.95 8.84
CA SER A 160 -2.37 -20.14 9.25
C SER A 160 -3.69 -20.94 9.35
N ILE A 161 -3.66 -22.25 9.05
CA ILE A 161 -4.79 -23.16 9.24
C ILE A 161 -5.18 -23.18 10.72
N GLY A 162 -6.49 -23.04 10.99
CA GLY A 162 -7.04 -22.98 12.34
C GLY A 162 -6.81 -21.66 13.06
N LYS A 163 -6.18 -20.69 12.39
CA LYS A 163 -6.06 -19.30 12.86
C LYS A 163 -6.97 -18.43 12.01
N ILE A 164 -6.59 -18.22 10.76
CA ILE A 164 -7.31 -17.33 9.84
C ILE A 164 -7.79 -18.04 8.58
N LEU A 165 -7.18 -19.18 8.23
CA LEU A 165 -7.61 -20.03 7.14
C LEU A 165 -8.19 -21.36 7.67
N SER A 166 -9.12 -21.94 6.92
CA SER A 166 -9.50 -23.34 7.06
C SER A 166 -8.63 -24.22 6.16
N ALA A 167 -8.51 -25.51 6.48
CA ALA A 167 -7.74 -26.45 5.68
C ALA A 167 -8.24 -26.54 4.23
N GLU A 168 -9.57 -26.44 4.02
CA GLU A 168 -10.17 -26.45 2.69
C GLU A 168 -9.80 -25.23 1.84
N GLN A 169 -9.41 -24.11 2.47
CA GLN A 169 -9.02 -22.91 1.73
C GLN A 169 -7.61 -23.04 1.13
N VAL A 170 -6.76 -23.86 1.73
CA VAL A 170 -5.35 -23.97 1.38
C VAL A 170 -5.17 -24.93 0.18
N PRO A 171 -4.62 -24.48 -0.95
CA PRO A 171 -4.28 -25.35 -2.08
C PRO A 171 -3.22 -26.38 -1.71
N SER A 172 -3.16 -27.49 -2.46
CA SER A 172 -2.06 -28.45 -2.30
C SER A 172 -0.72 -27.83 -2.74
N PRO A 173 0.43 -28.37 -2.27
CA PRO A 173 1.74 -27.89 -2.69
C PRO A 173 1.95 -27.96 -4.20
N GLU A 174 1.39 -28.99 -4.84
CA GLU A 174 1.45 -29.16 -6.29
C GLU A 174 0.70 -28.03 -7.03
N VAL A 175 -0.49 -27.64 -6.54
CA VAL A 175 -1.26 -26.53 -7.12
C VAL A 175 -0.51 -25.20 -6.93
N LEU A 176 0.05 -24.94 -5.74
CA LEU A 176 0.86 -23.74 -5.50
C LEU A 176 2.07 -23.68 -6.43
N MET A 177 2.79 -24.79 -6.59
CA MET A 177 3.93 -24.88 -7.50
C MET A 177 3.51 -24.59 -8.95
N LYS A 178 2.38 -25.16 -9.41
CA LYS A 178 1.85 -24.90 -10.76
C LYS A 178 1.47 -23.43 -10.96
N CYS A 179 0.73 -22.83 -10.04
CA CYS A 179 0.36 -21.41 -10.12
C CYS A 179 1.58 -20.49 -10.10
N ASN A 180 2.55 -20.72 -9.20
CA ASN A 180 3.77 -19.90 -9.15
C ASN A 180 4.67 -20.11 -10.37
N GLY A 181 4.77 -21.32 -10.91
CA GLY A 181 5.46 -21.58 -12.17
C GLY A 181 4.82 -20.80 -13.32
N ARG A 182 3.50 -20.85 -13.40
CA ARG A 182 2.72 -20.13 -14.40
C ARG A 182 2.83 -18.60 -14.26
N LEU A 183 2.84 -18.06 -13.04
CA LEU A 183 3.06 -16.64 -12.76
C LEU A 183 4.42 -16.17 -13.27
N LYS A 184 5.47 -16.97 -13.01
CA LYS A 184 6.83 -16.67 -13.48
C LYS A 184 6.90 -16.65 -15.01
N GLU A 185 6.28 -17.63 -15.67
CA GLU A 185 6.18 -17.67 -17.13
C GLU A 185 5.43 -16.46 -17.68
N TRP A 186 4.28 -16.11 -17.09
CA TRP A 186 3.49 -14.94 -17.48
C TRP A 186 4.25 -13.63 -17.34
N ALA A 187 4.98 -13.46 -16.23
CA ALA A 187 5.77 -12.25 -15.96
C ALA A 187 7.01 -12.14 -16.86
N ALA A 188 7.69 -13.27 -17.15
CA ALA A 188 8.89 -13.28 -18.00
C ALA A 188 8.64 -12.75 -19.42
N GLY A 189 7.41 -12.85 -19.92
CA GLY A 189 7.00 -12.29 -21.21
C GLY A 189 6.75 -10.77 -21.19
N LYS A 190 6.91 -10.09 -20.06
CA LYS A 190 6.50 -8.70 -19.86
C LYS A 190 7.63 -7.84 -19.29
N LYS A 191 7.87 -6.68 -19.91
CA LYS A 191 8.92 -5.74 -19.48
C LYS A 191 8.46 -4.82 -18.35
N ASN A 192 7.16 -4.69 -18.15
CA ASN A 192 6.52 -3.82 -17.18
C ASN A 192 6.05 -4.56 -15.91
N VAL A 193 6.38 -5.84 -15.74
CA VAL A 193 5.94 -6.65 -14.59
C VAL A 193 7.12 -7.12 -13.76
N ALA A 194 7.07 -6.84 -12.47
CA ALA A 194 8.01 -7.37 -11.47
C ALA A 194 7.29 -8.29 -10.49
N LEU A 195 8.00 -9.31 -10.01
CA LEU A 195 7.49 -10.24 -9.01
C LEU A 195 8.04 -9.93 -7.62
N PHE A 196 7.15 -9.87 -6.62
CA PHE A 196 7.53 -9.81 -5.21
C PHE A 196 7.56 -11.23 -4.60
N PRO A 197 8.62 -11.61 -3.87
CA PRO A 197 8.85 -12.99 -3.44
C PRO A 197 8.16 -13.34 -2.11
N PHE A 198 6.84 -13.24 -2.03
CA PHE A 198 6.07 -13.59 -0.82
C PHE A 198 6.30 -15.03 -0.35
N ALA A 199 6.40 -15.99 -1.25
CA ALA A 199 6.63 -17.39 -0.92
C ALA A 199 7.97 -17.57 -0.18
N THR A 200 9.00 -16.86 -0.62
CA THR A 200 10.31 -16.87 0.04
C THR A 200 10.24 -16.17 1.41
N MET A 201 9.62 -14.98 1.45
CA MET A 201 9.45 -14.21 2.69
C MET A 201 8.69 -15.01 3.76
N MET A 202 7.54 -15.59 3.40
CA MET A 202 6.71 -16.35 4.35
C MET A 202 7.41 -17.62 4.81
N SER A 203 8.05 -18.36 3.88
CA SER A 203 8.82 -19.56 4.23
C SER A 203 9.92 -19.25 5.25
N ALA A 204 10.69 -18.18 5.02
CA ALA A 204 11.75 -17.75 5.92
C ALA A 204 11.21 -17.30 7.29
N ALA A 205 10.12 -16.52 7.31
CA ALA A 205 9.51 -16.06 8.55
C ALA A 205 8.97 -17.22 9.40
N VAL A 206 8.23 -18.14 8.79
CA VAL A 206 7.67 -19.31 9.50
C VAL A 206 8.75 -20.28 9.96
N SER A 207 9.75 -20.54 9.10
CA SER A 207 10.81 -21.51 9.38
C SER A 207 11.97 -20.93 10.19
N ARG A 208 11.90 -19.65 10.56
CA ARG A 208 12.97 -18.86 11.19
C ARG A 208 14.30 -19.09 10.48
N GLN A 209 14.30 -18.82 9.18
CA GLN A 209 15.50 -18.87 8.34
C GLN A 209 15.92 -17.46 7.94
N PRO A 210 17.21 -17.25 7.62
CA PRO A 210 17.64 -15.99 7.04
C PRO A 210 16.88 -15.67 5.75
N LEU A 211 16.69 -14.38 5.47
CA LEU A 211 15.99 -13.88 4.29
C LEU A 211 16.77 -12.70 3.69
N GLU A 212 16.87 -12.64 2.38
CA GLU A 212 17.30 -11.43 1.65
C GLU A 212 16.07 -10.72 1.10
N LEU A 213 15.80 -9.50 1.58
CA LEU A 213 14.67 -8.69 1.12
C LEU A 213 14.94 -7.21 1.39
N GLY A 214 14.64 -6.35 0.42
CA GLY A 214 14.81 -4.90 0.60
C GLY A 214 16.29 -4.48 0.64
N GLY A 215 17.18 -5.22 -0.02
CA GLY A 215 18.63 -5.00 0.02
C GLY A 215 19.27 -5.28 1.39
N ARG A 216 18.62 -6.09 2.22
CA ARG A 216 19.05 -6.43 3.58
C ARG A 216 18.97 -7.93 3.83
N THR A 217 19.97 -8.43 4.53
CA THR A 217 19.95 -9.74 5.19
C THR A 217 19.19 -9.64 6.51
N TRP A 218 18.12 -10.41 6.63
CA TRP A 218 17.38 -10.64 7.86
C TRP A 218 17.91 -11.90 8.51
N ASP A 219 18.35 -11.80 9.78
CA ASP A 219 18.65 -13.00 10.55
C ASP A 219 17.36 -13.78 10.85
N LYS A 220 17.51 -15.03 11.31
CA LYS A 220 16.40 -15.93 11.63
C LYS A 220 15.41 -15.37 12.66
N ASP A 221 15.88 -14.56 13.59
CA ASP A 221 15.06 -14.10 14.70
C ASP A 221 14.23 -12.90 14.26
N LEU A 222 14.83 -11.96 13.52
CA LEU A 222 14.12 -10.86 12.88
C LEU A 222 13.15 -11.35 11.80
N ALA A 223 13.55 -12.29 10.95
CA ALA A 223 12.66 -12.89 9.94
C ALA A 223 11.39 -13.46 10.59
N GLY A 224 11.53 -14.12 11.75
CA GLY A 224 10.41 -14.66 12.52
C GLY A 224 9.43 -13.62 13.08
N THR A 225 9.73 -12.32 13.01
CA THR A 225 8.86 -11.22 13.46
C THR A 225 8.13 -10.52 12.31
N LEU A 226 8.37 -10.91 11.06
CA LEU A 226 7.77 -10.29 9.87
C LEU A 226 6.26 -10.58 9.75
N LEU A 227 5.77 -11.63 10.39
CA LEU A 227 4.36 -12.02 10.36
C LEU A 227 3.69 -11.72 11.71
N GLN A 228 2.39 -11.45 11.65
CA GLN A 228 1.51 -11.42 12.82
C GLN A 228 1.34 -12.83 13.39
N ARG A 229 0.68 -12.93 14.55
CA ARG A 229 0.40 -14.21 15.24
C ARG A 229 -0.38 -15.23 14.39
N ASP A 230 -1.09 -14.76 13.37
CA ASP A 230 -1.83 -15.63 12.44
C ASP A 230 -0.92 -16.36 11.44
N LEU A 231 0.37 -16.01 11.37
CA LEU A 231 1.36 -16.56 10.43
C LEU A 231 0.96 -16.41 8.96
N LEU A 232 0.17 -15.38 8.64
CA LEU A 232 -0.24 -15.05 7.28
C LEU A 232 0.00 -13.56 6.98
N HIS A 233 -0.53 -12.69 7.83
CA HIS A 233 -0.48 -11.26 7.59
C HIS A 233 0.82 -10.66 8.11
N PRO A 234 1.38 -9.64 7.45
CA PRO A 234 2.61 -9.01 7.91
C PRO A 234 2.40 -8.18 9.17
N SER A 235 3.39 -8.17 10.05
CA SER A 235 3.50 -7.22 11.17
C SER A 235 3.82 -5.81 10.62
N PRO A 236 3.82 -4.74 11.45
CA PRO A 236 4.30 -3.42 11.01
C PRO A 236 5.71 -3.47 10.42
N LEU A 237 6.63 -4.18 11.06
CA LEU A 237 7.98 -4.41 10.51
C LEU A 237 7.95 -5.20 9.20
N GLY A 238 7.06 -6.19 9.10
CA GLY A 238 6.79 -6.93 7.88
C GLY A 238 6.31 -6.06 6.72
N LEU A 239 5.40 -5.13 6.99
CA LEU A 239 4.89 -4.18 6.00
C LEU A 239 5.99 -3.20 5.54
N SER A 240 6.85 -2.74 6.44
CA SER A 240 8.04 -1.95 6.06
C SER A 240 8.99 -2.75 5.17
N ALA A 241 9.24 -4.02 5.49
CA ALA A 241 10.06 -4.91 4.67
C ALA A 241 9.44 -5.12 3.28
N ILE A 242 8.12 -5.30 3.22
CA ILE A 242 7.37 -5.42 1.97
C ILE A 242 7.45 -4.13 1.15
N ALA A 243 7.25 -2.96 1.76
CA ALA A 243 7.30 -1.68 1.07
C ALA A 243 8.67 -1.44 0.42
N VAL A 244 9.76 -1.62 1.18
CA VAL A 244 11.13 -1.47 0.66
C VAL A 244 11.47 -2.56 -0.38
N GLY A 245 11.09 -3.81 -0.13
CA GLY A 245 11.27 -4.88 -1.12
C GLY A 245 10.47 -4.67 -2.41
N THR A 246 9.31 -4.01 -2.32
CA THR A 246 8.52 -3.62 -3.49
C THR A 246 9.26 -2.57 -4.31
N LEU A 247 9.91 -1.58 -3.68
CA LEU A 247 10.74 -0.60 -4.37
C LEU A 247 11.93 -1.25 -5.10
N ASP A 248 12.55 -2.28 -4.50
CA ASP A 248 13.57 -3.09 -5.18
C ASP A 248 13.01 -3.81 -6.40
N ALA A 249 11.82 -4.41 -6.29
CA ALA A 249 11.15 -5.06 -7.40
C ALA A 249 10.82 -4.06 -8.53
N ILE A 250 10.32 -2.86 -8.20
CA ILE A 250 10.07 -1.80 -9.17
C ILE A 250 11.36 -1.40 -9.89
N GLY A 251 12.50 -1.35 -9.18
CA GLY A 251 13.81 -1.06 -9.77
C GLY A 251 14.22 -1.98 -10.92
N THR A 252 13.64 -3.20 -10.99
CA THR A 252 13.91 -4.16 -12.09
C THR A 252 13.16 -3.85 -13.39
N ILE A 253 12.09 -3.06 -13.32
CA ILE A 253 11.20 -2.73 -14.46
C ILE A 253 11.13 -1.23 -14.76
N ALA A 254 11.64 -0.37 -13.87
CA ALA A 254 11.60 1.07 -14.02
C ALA A 254 12.51 1.55 -15.17
N VAL A 255 11.94 2.39 -16.04
CA VAL A 255 12.66 3.07 -17.12
C VAL A 255 12.28 4.56 -17.11
N PRO A 256 13.20 5.48 -16.79
CA PRO A 256 14.59 5.23 -16.36
C PRO A 256 14.67 4.54 -14.98
N PRO A 257 15.83 3.96 -14.63
CA PRO A 257 16.06 3.40 -13.29
C PRO A 257 15.78 4.43 -12.19
N ILE A 258 15.20 3.99 -11.07
CA ILE A 258 14.88 4.87 -9.94
C ILE A 258 16.16 5.15 -9.13
N PRO A 259 16.58 6.42 -8.97
CA PRO A 259 17.63 6.77 -8.02
C PRO A 259 17.31 6.30 -6.60
N GLN A 260 18.28 5.67 -5.93
CA GLN A 260 18.11 5.24 -4.53
C GLN A 260 17.88 6.39 -3.54
N THR A 261 18.13 7.64 -3.96
CA THR A 261 17.85 8.85 -3.16
C THR A 261 16.36 9.18 -3.05
N LEU A 262 15.50 8.46 -3.78
CA LEU A 262 14.04 8.70 -3.83
C LEU A 262 13.24 7.79 -2.89
N TYR A 263 13.92 6.94 -2.13
CA TYR A 263 13.33 6.16 -1.07
C TYR A 263 14.36 5.81 0.00
N HIS A 264 13.97 5.72 1.27
CA HIS A 264 14.89 5.31 2.33
C HIS A 264 14.65 3.88 2.78
N ARG A 265 15.75 3.19 3.11
CA ARG A 265 15.76 1.79 3.57
C ARG A 265 15.72 1.65 5.09
N ASP A 266 15.56 2.75 5.81
CA ASP A 266 15.42 2.75 7.28
C ASP A 266 14.02 2.23 7.66
N LEU A 267 13.95 0.93 7.97
CA LEU A 267 12.69 0.27 8.30
C LEU A 267 12.06 0.78 9.59
N ASP A 268 12.85 1.27 10.54
CA ASP A 268 12.30 1.83 11.78
C ASP A 268 11.64 3.17 11.50
N ALA A 269 12.26 4.02 10.67
CA ALA A 269 11.67 5.26 10.21
C ALA A 269 10.37 5.01 9.42
N VAL A 270 10.40 4.11 8.44
CA VAL A 270 9.21 3.72 7.65
C VAL A 270 8.10 3.21 8.57
N THR A 271 8.42 2.31 9.51
CA THR A 271 7.43 1.75 10.42
C THR A 271 6.78 2.82 11.28
N LYS A 272 7.60 3.70 11.90
CA LYS A 272 7.10 4.76 12.78
C LYS A 272 6.24 5.76 12.03
N GLY A 273 6.68 6.20 10.84
CA GLY A 273 5.93 7.12 9.99
C GLY A 273 4.58 6.52 9.58
N ALA A 274 4.58 5.28 9.10
CA ALA A 274 3.38 4.62 8.59
C ALA A 274 2.34 4.36 9.68
N VAL A 275 2.78 3.95 10.87
CA VAL A 275 1.91 3.78 12.03
C VAL A 275 1.35 5.13 12.47
N ALA A 276 2.16 6.20 12.55
CA ALA A 276 1.70 7.53 12.92
C ALA A 276 0.64 8.06 11.93
N LEU A 277 0.84 7.82 10.63
CA LEU A 277 -0.14 8.16 9.60
C LEU A 277 -1.45 7.38 9.79
N GLY A 278 -1.37 6.07 10.11
CA GLY A 278 -2.54 5.25 10.43
C GLY A 278 -3.33 5.77 11.64
N VAL A 279 -2.63 6.11 12.73
CA VAL A 279 -3.24 6.71 13.93
C VAL A 279 -3.96 8.02 13.58
N LYS A 280 -3.32 8.90 12.80
CA LYS A 280 -3.93 10.16 12.34
C LYS A 280 -5.20 9.90 11.53
N GLN A 281 -5.16 8.97 10.57
CA GLN A 281 -6.33 8.59 9.76
C GLN A 281 -7.49 8.09 10.63
N SER A 282 -7.20 7.29 11.66
CA SER A 282 -8.21 6.80 12.60
C SER A 282 -8.84 7.93 13.41
N GLN A 283 -8.04 8.88 13.90
CA GLN A 283 -8.52 10.05 14.64
C GLN A 283 -9.40 10.95 13.78
N GLU A 284 -8.97 11.22 12.55
CA GLU A 284 -9.73 12.04 11.58
C GLU A 284 -11.08 11.40 11.25
N ARG A 285 -11.10 10.07 11.04
CA ARG A 285 -12.35 9.33 10.81
C ARG A 285 -13.29 9.41 12.02
N ALA A 286 -12.79 9.17 13.22
CA ALA A 286 -13.59 9.26 14.44
C ALA A 286 -14.17 10.67 14.64
N ALA A 287 -13.37 11.71 14.36
CA ALA A 287 -13.82 13.10 14.40
C ALA A 287 -14.89 13.40 13.32
N ALA A 288 -14.78 12.83 12.12
CA ALA A 288 -15.80 12.95 11.08
C ALA A 288 -17.11 12.25 11.45
N GLU A 289 -17.04 11.04 12.00
CA GLU A 289 -18.21 10.27 12.47
C GLU A 289 -18.93 11.00 13.62
N LYS A 290 -18.18 11.55 14.58
CA LYS A 290 -18.74 12.38 15.66
C LYS A 290 -19.47 13.62 15.12
N ARG A 291 -18.85 14.36 14.20
CA ARG A 291 -19.49 15.54 13.56
C ARG A 291 -20.77 15.17 12.84
N LYS A 292 -20.80 14.03 12.14
CA LYS A 292 -22.00 13.54 11.44
C LYS A 292 -23.11 13.18 12.43
N ALA A 293 -22.78 12.56 13.56
CA ALA A 293 -23.74 12.23 14.60
C ALA A 293 -24.35 13.49 15.25
N GLU A 294 -23.54 14.51 15.51
CA GLU A 294 -23.98 15.80 16.06
C GLU A 294 -24.89 16.57 15.10
N GLN A 295 -24.61 16.52 13.80
CA GLN A 295 -25.41 17.18 12.76
C GLN A 295 -26.71 16.41 12.41
N GLY A 296 -26.76 15.12 12.68
CA GLY A 296 -27.91 14.26 12.43
C GLY A 296 -28.87 14.09 13.61
N ALA A 297 -28.57 14.67 14.78
CA ALA A 297 -29.44 14.59 15.95
C ALA A 297 -30.67 15.49 15.76
N PRO A 298 -31.91 14.98 15.92
CA PRO A 298 -33.11 15.82 15.84
C PRO A 298 -33.07 16.91 16.93
N VAL A 299 -33.33 18.15 16.53
CA VAL A 299 -33.52 19.26 17.49
C VAL A 299 -34.68 18.87 18.40
N PRO A 300 -34.51 18.86 19.74
CA PRO A 300 -35.61 18.60 20.64
C PRO A 300 -36.71 19.62 20.38
N ALA A 301 -37.92 19.14 20.06
CA ALA A 301 -39.08 20.00 19.90
C ALA A 301 -39.38 20.65 21.25
N ASN A 302 -39.20 21.96 21.32
CA ASN A 302 -39.70 22.80 22.42
C ASN A 302 -41.20 23.07 22.26
#